data_AF-A0A521E8H5-F1
#
_entry.id   AF-A0A521E8H5-F1
#
_cell.length_a   1.000
_cell.length_b   1.000
_cell.length_c   1.000
_cell.angle_alpha   90.00
_cell.angle_beta   90.00
_cell.angle_gamma   90.00
#
_symmetry.space_group_name_H-M   'P 1'
#
loop_
_entity.id
_entity.type
_entity.pdbx_description
1 polymer ?
#
loop_
_entity_poly.entity_id
_entity_poly.type
_entity_poly.pdbx_seq_one_letter_code
_entity_poly.pdbx_strand_id
1 'polypeptide(L)'
;MDDFGRRIKNVTREFKEYIETRIELTMLDFGDKATRVIGKSIQQLAGYLILGIGIVFGMTALAIYLGEVLEERWAGYLIVSTPFLLLGLYLIFGKPKSIMNRIQEQILAEMLDSKEEEKDTDIMQEPATKSLPVHKNINKESEDHG
;
A
#
# COMPACT_ATOMS: atom_id res chain seq x y z
N MET A 1 32.45 8.13 29.26
CA MET A 1 31.18 7.63 28.69
C MET A 1 31.52 7.18 27.28
N ASP A 2 32.10 5.98 27.11
CA ASP A 2 32.79 5.61 25.85
C ASP A 2 32.43 4.20 25.36
N ASP A 3 31.52 3.52 26.05
CA ASP A 3 31.20 2.11 25.80
C ASP A 3 30.09 1.92 24.75
N PHE A 4 29.16 2.87 24.66
CA PHE A 4 28.05 2.84 23.72
C PHE A 4 28.49 3.03 22.26
N GLY A 5 29.45 3.95 22.03
CA GLY A 5 29.99 4.21 20.69
C GLY A 5 30.77 3.02 20.12
N ARG A 6 31.46 2.23 20.96
CA ARG A 6 32.17 1.01 20.53
C ARG A 6 31.21 -0.10 20.14
N ARG A 7 30.13 -0.29 20.91
CA ARG A 7 29.10 -1.28 20.60
C ARG A 7 28.37 -0.96 19.30
N ILE A 8 27.98 0.30 19.09
CA ILE A 8 27.38 0.74 17.82
C ILE A 8 28.35 0.52 16.65
N LYS A 9 29.63 0.87 16.82
CA LYS A 9 30.63 0.71 15.75
C LYS A 9 30.85 -0.76 15.38
N ASN A 10 30.82 -1.68 16.35
CA ASN A 10 30.96 -3.11 16.11
C ASN A 10 29.71 -3.70 15.44
N VAL A 11 28.52 -3.34 15.90
CA VAL A 11 27.25 -3.77 15.27
C VAL A 11 27.13 -3.26 13.83
N THR A 12 27.49 -1.99 13.59
CA THR A 12 27.51 -1.42 12.22
C THR A 12 28.52 -2.14 11.32
N ARG A 13 29.64 -2.59 11.88
CA ARG A 13 30.68 -3.31 11.12
C ARG A 13 30.23 -4.72 10.75
N GLU A 14 29.65 -5.48 11.69
CA GLU A 14 29.09 -6.81 11.41
C GLU A 14 27.90 -6.73 10.44
N PHE A 15 27.04 -5.72 10.59
CA PHE A 15 25.93 -5.48 9.66
C PHE A 15 26.43 -5.16 8.25
N LYS A 16 27.52 -4.39 8.13
CA LYS A 16 28.13 -4.06 6.85
C LYS A 16 28.69 -5.30 6.14
N GLU A 17 29.41 -6.17 6.86
CA GLU A 17 29.93 -7.44 6.30
C GLU A 17 28.77 -8.36 5.84
N TYR A 18 27.67 -8.42 6.60
CA TYR A 18 26.49 -9.21 6.23
C TYR A 18 25.78 -8.70 4.97
N ILE A 19 25.63 -7.37 4.86
CA ILE A 19 25.06 -6.72 3.68
C ILE A 19 25.94 -6.97 2.45
N GLU A 20 27.26 -6.90 2.59
CA GLU A 20 28.22 -7.09 1.49
C GLU A 20 28.14 -8.51 0.90
N THR A 21 28.08 -9.55 1.75
CA THR A 21 27.91 -10.94 1.30
C THR A 21 26.54 -11.20 0.65
N ARG A 22 25.48 -10.57 1.16
CA ARG A 22 24.13 -10.72 0.60
C ARG A 22 23.97 -9.96 -0.72
N ILE A 23 24.60 -8.80 -0.87
CA ILE A 23 24.60 -8.02 -2.12
C ILE A 23 25.24 -8.83 -3.24
N GLU A 24 26.37 -9.50 -2.99
CA GLU A 24 27.11 -10.23 -4.03
C GLU A 24 26.28 -11.37 -4.67
N LEU A 25 25.55 -12.12 -3.85
CA LEU A 25 24.63 -13.17 -4.32
C LEU A 25 23.37 -12.59 -4.98
N THR A 26 22.88 -11.45 -4.48
CA THR A 26 21.65 -10.83 -4.98
C THR A 26 21.87 -10.09 -6.30
N MET A 27 23.07 -9.54 -6.54
CA MET A 27 23.41 -8.77 -7.74
C MET A 27 23.28 -9.60 -9.03
N LEU A 28 23.62 -10.89 -8.96
CA LEU A 28 23.58 -11.80 -10.11
C LEU A 28 22.12 -12.15 -10.48
N ASP A 29 21.32 -12.54 -9.49
CA ASP A 29 19.90 -12.85 -9.68
C ASP A 29 19.05 -11.61 -10.02
N PHE A 30 19.43 -10.44 -9.48
CA PHE A 30 18.80 -9.17 -9.85
C PHE A 30 19.11 -8.78 -11.29
N GLY A 31 20.32 -9.02 -11.79
CA GLY A 31 20.70 -8.65 -13.15
C GLY A 31 19.82 -9.32 -14.22
N ASP A 32 19.61 -10.63 -14.09
CA ASP A 32 18.80 -11.39 -15.04
C ASP A 32 17.31 -11.04 -14.94
N LYS A 33 16.79 -10.89 -13.72
CA LYS A 33 15.38 -10.54 -13.50
C LYS A 33 15.10 -9.10 -13.91
N ALA A 34 16.01 -8.16 -13.60
CA ALA A 34 15.92 -6.77 -14.02
C ALA A 34 15.97 -6.65 -15.54
N THR A 35 16.86 -7.36 -16.22
CA THR A 35 16.94 -7.33 -17.69
C THR A 35 15.65 -7.83 -18.33
N ARG A 36 15.07 -8.93 -17.83
CA ARG A 36 13.79 -9.45 -18.33
C ARG A 36 12.63 -8.49 -18.05
N VAL A 37 12.57 -7.89 -16.87
CA VAL A 37 11.53 -6.91 -16.52
C VAL A 37 11.68 -5.64 -17.36
N ILE A 38 12.87 -5.09 -17.48
CA ILE A 38 13.16 -3.87 -18.27
C ILE A 38 12.83 -4.11 -19.75
N GLY A 39 13.26 -5.24 -20.32
CA GLY A 39 12.95 -5.60 -21.70
C GLY A 39 11.44 -5.70 -21.96
N LYS A 40 10.70 -6.37 -21.07
CA LYS A 40 9.23 -6.46 -21.15
C LYS A 40 8.56 -5.10 -20.97
N SER A 41 9.04 -4.29 -20.03
CA SER A 41 8.52 -2.94 -19.76
C SER A 41 8.71 -2.01 -20.94
N ILE A 42 9.86 -2.05 -21.63
CA ILE A 42 10.12 -1.24 -22.82
C ILE A 42 9.15 -1.60 -23.95
N GLN A 43 8.96 -2.89 -24.19
CA GLN A 43 8.02 -3.36 -25.21
C GLN A 43 6.57 -2.97 -24.88
N GLN A 44 6.15 -3.15 -23.62
CA GLN A 44 4.82 -2.74 -23.18
C GLN A 44 4.64 -1.22 -23.25
N LEU A 45 5.64 -0.44 -22.84
CA LEU A 45 5.63 1.01 -22.92
C LEU A 45 5.50 1.49 -24.35
N ALA A 46 6.24 0.90 -25.29
CA ALA A 46 6.11 1.21 -26.71
C ALA A 46 4.69 0.94 -27.23
N GLY A 47 4.08 -0.19 -26.82
CA GLY A 47 2.68 -0.50 -27.15
C GLY A 47 1.70 0.53 -26.58
N TYR A 48 1.85 0.89 -25.30
CA TYR A 48 1.03 1.91 -24.65
C TYR A 48 1.22 3.31 -25.25
N LEU A 49 2.42 3.66 -25.71
CA LEU A 49 2.67 4.94 -26.39
C LEU A 49 1.91 5.00 -27.71
N ILE A 50 2.01 3.96 -28.55
CA ILE A 50 1.28 3.90 -29.82
C ILE A 50 -0.23 3.96 -29.58
N LEU A 51 -0.71 3.15 -28.62
CA LEU A 51 -2.13 3.15 -28.25
C LEU A 51 -2.57 4.52 -27.71
N GLY A 52 -1.75 5.14 -26.86
CA GLY A 52 -2.01 6.45 -26.27
C GLY A 52 -2.11 7.55 -27.34
N ILE A 53 -1.19 7.55 -28.31
CA ILE A 53 -1.27 8.45 -29.48
C ILE A 53 -2.58 8.19 -30.24
N GLY A 54 -2.90 6.93 -30.55
CA GLY A 54 -4.15 6.57 -31.24
C GLY A 54 -5.40 7.04 -30.49
N ILE A 55 -5.42 6.92 -29.17
CA ILE A 55 -6.51 7.41 -28.32
C ILE A 55 -6.61 8.94 -28.36
N VAL A 56 -5.50 9.67 -28.28
CA VAL A 56 -5.49 11.14 -28.37
C VAL A 56 -6.02 11.61 -29.73
N PHE A 57 -5.58 10.98 -30.81
CA PHE A 57 -6.11 11.27 -32.15
C PHE A 57 -7.59 10.88 -32.26
N GLY A 58 -8.00 9.76 -31.70
CA GLY A 58 -9.39 9.32 -31.66
C GLY A 58 -10.30 10.30 -30.91
N MET A 59 -9.86 10.81 -29.75
CA MET A 59 -10.58 11.85 -29.01
C MET A 59 -10.65 13.17 -29.79
N THR A 60 -9.58 13.53 -30.49
CA THR A 60 -9.55 14.72 -31.35
C THR A 60 -10.53 14.58 -32.51
N ALA A 61 -10.56 13.42 -33.17
CA ALA A 61 -11.52 13.12 -34.22
C ALA A 61 -12.96 13.13 -33.69
N LEU A 62 -13.20 12.56 -32.51
CA LEU A 62 -14.49 12.59 -31.84
C LEU A 62 -14.92 14.02 -31.51
N ALA A 63 -14.00 14.87 -31.02
CA ALA A 63 -14.28 16.27 -30.75
C ALA A 63 -14.65 17.04 -32.02
N ILE A 64 -13.97 16.78 -33.15
CA ILE A 64 -14.32 17.37 -34.45
C ILE A 64 -15.70 16.90 -34.89
N TYR A 65 -15.97 15.59 -34.81
CA TYR A 65 -17.26 15.01 -35.20
C TYR A 65 -18.42 15.59 -34.37
N LEU A 66 -18.27 15.67 -33.05
CA LEU A 66 -19.26 16.33 -32.19
C LEU A 66 -19.39 17.81 -32.54
N GLY A 67 -18.27 18.50 -32.85
CA GLY A 67 -18.30 19.89 -33.28
C GLY A 67 -19.07 20.11 -34.59
N GLU A 68 -18.98 19.18 -35.54
CA GLU A 68 -19.75 19.24 -36.79
C GLU A 68 -21.25 19.00 -36.56
N VAL A 69 -21.61 18.03 -35.69
CA VAL A 69 -23.02 17.77 -35.33
C VAL A 69 -23.65 18.94 -34.59
N LEU A 70 -22.85 19.68 -33.82
CA LEU A 70 -23.29 20.85 -33.07
C LEU A 70 -23.21 22.16 -33.88
N GLU A 71 -22.85 22.11 -35.17
CA GLU A 71 -22.59 23.25 -36.07
C GLU A 71 -21.48 24.22 -35.60
N GLU A 72 -20.84 23.91 -34.47
CA GLU A 72 -19.91 24.78 -33.75
C GLU A 72 -18.67 23.99 -33.32
N ARG A 73 -17.53 24.26 -33.98
CA ARG A 73 -16.27 23.50 -33.76
C ARG A 73 -15.75 23.53 -32.32
N TRP A 74 -15.97 24.63 -31.61
CA TRP A 74 -15.49 24.79 -30.23
C TRP A 74 -16.29 23.95 -29.22
N ALA A 75 -17.57 23.70 -29.51
CA ALA A 75 -18.45 22.95 -28.61
C ALA A 75 -18.03 21.48 -28.49
N GLY A 76 -17.58 20.87 -29.59
CA GLY A 76 -17.10 19.49 -29.59
C GLY A 76 -15.88 19.26 -28.68
N TYR A 77 -14.92 20.19 -28.69
CA TYR A 77 -13.77 20.12 -27.78
C TYR A 77 -14.16 20.35 -26.32
N LEU A 78 -15.11 21.25 -26.04
CA LEU A 78 -15.59 21.47 -24.67
C LEU A 78 -16.27 20.22 -24.11
N ILE A 79 -17.12 19.56 -24.89
CA ILE A 79 -17.83 18.36 -24.44
C ILE A 79 -16.83 17.23 -24.14
N VAL A 80 -15.86 17.01 -25.03
CA VAL A 80 -14.86 15.95 -24.83
C VAL A 80 -13.92 16.27 -23.68
N SER A 81 -13.50 17.52 -23.51
CA SER A 81 -12.56 17.93 -22.44
C SER A 81 -13.20 18.07 -21.05
N THR A 82 -14.50 18.39 -20.96
CA THR A 82 -15.22 18.55 -19.68
C THR A 82 -15.02 17.39 -18.70
N PRO A 83 -15.23 16.11 -19.07
CA PRO A 83 -15.02 15.00 -18.13
C PRO A 83 -13.54 14.88 -17.68
N PHE A 84 -12.58 15.15 -18.56
CA PHE A 84 -11.15 15.15 -18.18
C PHE A 84 -10.82 16.31 -17.24
N LEU A 85 -11.42 17.48 -17.46
CA LEU A 85 -11.24 18.65 -16.62
C LEU A 85 -11.86 18.40 -15.23
N LEU A 86 -13.06 17.81 -15.18
CA LEU A 86 -13.69 17.40 -13.93
C LEU A 86 -12.87 16.34 -13.19
N LEU A 87 -12.31 15.34 -13.88
CA LEU A 87 -11.42 14.36 -13.27
C LEU A 87 -10.13 15.01 -12.76
N GLY A 88 -9.52 15.91 -13.53
CA GLY A 88 -8.34 16.65 -13.12
C GLY A 88 -8.61 17.53 -11.91
N LEU A 89 -9.75 18.22 -11.89
CA LEU A 89 -10.19 19.02 -10.76
C LEU A 89 -10.46 18.12 -9.54
N TYR A 90 -11.16 17.00 -9.73
CA TYR A 90 -11.39 16.03 -8.67
C TYR A 90 -10.09 15.47 -8.10
N LEU A 91 -9.06 15.25 -8.92
CA LEU A 91 -7.76 14.78 -8.46
C LEU A 91 -6.98 15.86 -7.68
N ILE A 92 -7.08 17.11 -8.09
CA ILE A 92 -6.42 18.24 -7.40
C ILE A 92 -7.11 18.55 -6.06
N PHE A 93 -8.45 18.53 -6.04
CA PHE A 93 -9.24 18.76 -4.84
C PHE A 93 -9.30 17.52 -3.93
N GLY A 94 -9.18 16.33 -4.52
CA GLY A 94 -9.04 15.05 -3.85
C GLY A 94 -7.70 15.01 -3.13
N LYS A 95 -7.70 15.45 -1.86
CA LYS A 95 -6.51 15.64 -1.03
C LYS A 95 -5.49 14.49 -1.24
N PRO A 96 -4.29 14.76 -1.79
CA PRO A 96 -3.24 13.74 -1.95
C PRO A 96 -2.81 13.12 -0.62
N LYS A 97 -3.09 13.81 0.51
CA LYS A 97 -2.92 13.29 1.87
C LYS A 97 -3.72 12.00 2.13
N SER A 98 -4.87 11.79 1.48
CA SER A 98 -5.69 10.60 1.73
C SER A 98 -5.08 9.33 1.12
N ILE A 99 -4.39 9.47 -0.01
CA ILE A 99 -3.67 8.37 -0.67
C ILE A 99 -2.37 8.08 0.09
N MET A 100 -1.63 9.14 0.46
CA MET A 100 -0.40 9.02 1.25
C MET A 100 -0.66 8.36 2.61
N ASN A 101 -1.71 8.76 3.32
CA ASN A 101 -2.06 8.17 4.62
C ASN A 101 -2.45 6.69 4.50
N ARG A 102 -3.20 6.30 3.44
CA ARG A 102 -3.54 4.88 3.22
C ARG A 102 -2.31 4.02 2.94
N ILE A 103 -1.35 4.53 2.17
CA ILE A 103 -0.10 3.82 1.89
C ILE A 103 0.73 3.68 3.18
N GLN A 104 0.81 4.75 3.99
CA GLN A 104 1.50 4.71 5.28
C GLN A 104 0.85 3.72 6.26
N GLU A 105 -0.48 3.70 6.33
CA GLU A 105 -1.22 2.75 7.18
C GLU A 105 -1.02 1.30 6.73
N GLN A 106 -0.98 1.02 5.42
CA GLN A 106 -0.70 -0.32 4.90
C GLN A 106 0.73 -0.77 5.21
N ILE A 107 1.72 0.09 5.01
CA ILE A 107 3.11 -0.22 5.33
C ILE A 107 3.27 -0.41 6.85
N LEU A 108 2.65 0.44 7.66
CA LEU A 108 2.72 0.35 9.12
C LEU A 108 2.04 -0.93 9.64
N ALA A 109 0.89 -1.31 9.07
CA ALA A 109 0.21 -2.56 9.41
C ALA A 109 1.09 -3.78 9.09
N GLU A 110 1.71 -3.83 7.91
CA GLU A 110 2.63 -4.91 7.52
C GLU A 110 3.85 -4.99 8.46
N MET A 111 4.38 -3.83 8.89
CA MET A 111 5.52 -3.77 9.83
C MET A 111 5.16 -4.11 11.28
N LEU A 112 3.89 -3.96 11.68
CA LEU A 112 3.40 -4.33 13.00
C LEU A 112 3.02 -5.82 13.06
N ASP A 113 2.39 -6.33 12.02
CA ASP A 113 2.04 -7.75 11.88
C ASP A 113 3.29 -8.64 11.84
N SER A 114 4.34 -8.19 11.13
CA SER A 114 5.66 -8.85 11.12
C SER A 114 6.44 -8.79 12.45
N LYS A 115 5.91 -8.13 13.49
CA LYS A 115 6.47 -8.12 14.85
C LYS A 115 5.70 -8.99 15.86
N GLU A 116 4.50 -9.46 15.51
CA GLU A 116 3.68 -10.26 16.42
C GLU A 116 3.91 -11.79 16.26
N GLU A 117 4.59 -12.22 15.19
CA GLU A 117 4.92 -13.65 14.96
C GLU A 117 6.16 -14.19 15.71
N GLU A 118 6.66 -13.49 16.75
CA GLU A 118 7.70 -14.04 17.63
C GLU A 118 7.31 -13.95 19.11
N LYS A 119 6.14 -14.50 19.47
CA LYS A 119 5.82 -14.82 20.87
C LYS A 119 4.76 -15.90 21.04
N ASP A 120 5.00 -17.07 20.45
CA ASP A 120 4.37 -18.30 20.94
C ASP A 120 5.39 -19.43 21.01
N THR A 121 6.17 -19.42 22.09
CA THR A 121 6.89 -20.60 22.56
C THR A 121 6.43 -20.86 23.98
N ASP A 122 5.71 -21.97 24.13
CA ASP A 122 5.80 -22.90 25.25
C ASP A 122 5.46 -22.37 26.66
N ILE A 123 4.21 -22.59 27.08
CA ILE A 123 3.95 -23.01 28.47
C ILE A 123 2.97 -24.18 28.47
N MET A 124 3.54 -25.35 28.74
CA MET A 124 2.91 -26.63 29.08
C MET A 124 1.70 -26.49 30.05
N GLN A 125 0.53 -27.01 29.67
CA GLN A 125 -0.51 -27.54 30.60
C GLN A 125 0.01 -28.91 31.09
N GLU A 126 0.02 -29.32 32.36
CA GLU A 126 -0.96 -29.39 33.47
C GLU A 126 -0.15 -29.64 34.79
N PRO A 127 -0.67 -29.55 36.06
CA PRO A 127 -1.86 -30.26 36.52
C PRO A 127 -2.78 -29.51 37.50
N ALA A 128 -3.98 -30.06 37.62
CA ALA A 128 -5.03 -29.73 38.58
C ALA A 128 -4.57 -29.52 40.02
N THR A 129 -5.01 -28.42 40.67
CA THR A 129 -5.52 -28.49 42.05
C THR A 129 -6.34 -27.26 42.44
N LYS A 130 -7.50 -27.56 43.07
CA LYS A 130 -8.16 -26.83 44.16
C LYS A 130 -9.54 -26.19 43.87
N SER A 131 -10.55 -27.05 43.98
CA SER A 131 -11.76 -26.90 44.82
C SER A 131 -12.27 -25.48 45.18
N LEU A 132 -13.41 -25.12 44.56
CA LEU A 132 -14.72 -24.69 45.14
C LEU A 132 -14.75 -24.05 46.55
N PRO A 133 -15.62 -23.04 46.83
CA PRO A 133 -17.06 -23.22 46.60
C PRO A 133 -17.86 -22.05 46.01
N VAL A 134 -18.87 -22.49 45.26
CA VAL A 134 -20.12 -21.82 44.95
C VAL A 134 -20.76 -21.24 46.22
N HIS A 135 -21.01 -19.93 46.23
CA HIS A 135 -22.10 -19.36 47.02
C HIS A 135 -22.90 -18.41 46.14
N LYS A 136 -23.95 -18.96 45.52
CA LYS A 136 -25.02 -18.21 44.86
C LYS A 136 -25.92 -17.67 45.97
N ASN A 137 -25.86 -16.37 46.26
CA ASN A 137 -26.83 -15.70 47.11
C ASN A 137 -27.64 -14.74 46.24
N ILE A 138 -28.84 -15.18 45.85
CA ILE A 138 -29.86 -14.31 45.26
C ILE A 138 -30.77 -13.92 46.42
N ASN A 139 -30.63 -12.71 46.91
CA ASN A 139 -31.69 -12.02 47.62
C ASN A 139 -31.66 -10.57 47.14
N LYS A 140 -32.54 -10.26 46.18
CA LYS A 140 -32.97 -8.89 45.91
C LYS A 140 -34.32 -8.73 46.60
N GLU A 141 -34.27 -7.93 47.66
CA GLU A 141 -35.22 -6.89 48.02
C GLU A 141 -36.63 -7.02 47.42
N SER A 142 -37.57 -7.19 48.35
CA SER A 142 -38.97 -6.79 48.28
C SER A 142 -39.15 -5.31 47.92
N GLU A 143 -40.41 -4.99 47.57
CA GLU A 143 -40.98 -3.68 47.18
C GLU A 143 -40.90 -3.48 45.64
N ASP A 144 -41.99 -3.25 44.90
CA ASP A 144 -43.20 -2.53 45.24
C ASP A 144 -44.28 -2.66 44.13
N HIS A 145 -45.53 -2.51 44.54
CA HIS A 145 -46.73 -2.14 43.78
C HIS A 145 -47.30 -3.01 42.63
N GLY A 146 -48.56 -3.42 42.81
CA GLY A 146 -49.50 -3.76 41.73
C GLY A 146 -50.58 -4.75 42.11
#